data_AF-A0A6N4STX1-F1
#
_entry.id   AF-A0A6N4STX1-F1
#
_cell.length_a   1.000
_cell.length_b   1.000
_cell.length_c   1.000
_cell.angle_alpha   90.00
_cell.angle_beta   90.00
_cell.angle_gamma   90.00
#
_symmetry.space_group_name_H-M   'P 1'
#
loop_
_entity.id
_entity.type
_entity.pdbx_description
1 polymer ?
#
loop_
_entity_poly.entity_id
_entity_poly.type
_entity_poly.pdbx_seq_one_letter_code
_entity_poly.pdbx_strand_id
1 'polypeptide(L)' 'MTVYFLSGLGADKRIFQKLRLSEKLSIVYIDWLQPLKDESIKDLYSAWLLLSTRTNHLPL' A
#
# COMPACT_ATOMS: atom_id res chain seq x y z
N MET A 1 -8.07 -3.40 -16.17
CA MET A 1 -7.16 -2.33 -15.73
C MET A 1 -7.18 -2.30 -14.22
N THR A 2 -6.02 -2.20 -13.57
CA THR A 2 -5.91 -2.22 -12.10
C THR A 2 -5.71 -0.81 -11.57
N VAL A 3 -6.44 -0.46 -10.52
CA VAL A 3 -6.35 0.83 -9.83
C VAL A 3 -5.84 0.60 -8.42
N TYR A 4 -4.74 1.27 -8.08
CA TYR A 4 -4.12 1.19 -6.77
C TYR A 4 -4.50 2.41 -5.93
N PHE A 5 -5.03 2.16 -4.74
CA PHE A 5 -5.33 3.18 -3.76
C PHE A 5 -4.29 3.18 -2.66
N LEU A 6 -3.54 4.28 -2.57
CA LEU A 6 -2.69 4.59 -1.43
C LEU A 6 -3.37 5.71 -0.64
N SER A 7 -3.78 5.43 0.60
CA SER A 7 -4.30 6.46 1.48
C SER A 7 -3.18 7.42 1.88
N GLY A 8 -3.47 8.72 2.01
CA GLY A 8 -2.49 9.68 2.52
C GLY A 8 -2.07 9.40 3.96
N LEU A 9 -1.03 10.10 4.44
CA LEU A 9 -0.54 9.97 5.81
C LEU A 9 -1.66 10.36 6.81
N GLY A 10 -2.02 9.45 7.72
CA GLY A 10 -3.12 9.65 8.68
C GLY A 10 -4.53 9.44 8.10
N ALA A 11 -4.65 9.09 6.81
CA ALA A 11 -5.90 8.62 6.21
C ALA A 11 -5.88 7.09 6.11
N ASP A 12 -7.06 6.48 6.22
CA ASP A 12 -7.27 5.05 6.05
C ASP A 12 -8.14 4.79 4.82
N LYS A 13 -8.14 3.56 4.30
CA LYS A 13 -8.90 3.14 3.11
C LYS A 13 -10.39 3.50 3.13
N ARG A 14 -10.97 3.76 4.31
CA ARG A 14 -12.33 4.29 4.48
C ARG A 14 -12.58 5.59 3.70
N ILE A 15 -11.55 6.38 3.40
CA ILE A 15 -11.69 7.61 2.59
C ILE A 15 -12.21 7.33 1.17
N PHE A 16 -12.01 6.11 0.66
CA PHE A 16 -12.43 5.71 -0.68
C PHE A 16 -13.87 5.18 -0.74
N GLN A 17 -14.59 5.06 0.38
CA GLN A 17 -15.93 4.44 0.44
C GLN A 17 -17.00 5.14 -0.41
N LYS A 18 -16.86 6.45 -0.58
CA LYS A 18 -17.79 7.27 -1.38
C LYS A 18 -17.41 7.33 -2.86
N LEU A 19 -16.23 6.85 -3.23
CA LEU A 19 -15.80 6.81 -4.62
C LEU A 19 -16.54 5.68 -5.34
N ARG A 20 -17.15 6.00 -6.48
CA ARG A 20 -17.79 5.02 -7.36
C ARG A 20 -16.93 4.85 -8.60
N LEU A 21 -16.34 3.68 -8.73
CA LEU A 21 -15.56 3.29 -9.89
C LEU A 21 -16.32 2.26 -10.71
N SER A 22 -15.98 2.17 -11.99
CA SER A 22 -16.50 1.12 -12.87
C SER A 22 -16.16 -0.27 -12.33
N GLU A 23 -17.12 -1.18 -12.33
CA GLU A 23 -16.96 -2.58 -11.90
C GLU A 23 -15.93 -3.35 -12.75
N LYS A 24 -15.57 -2.82 -13.92
CA LYS A 24 -14.53 -3.39 -14.80
C LYS A 24 -13.10 -3.12 -14.31
N LEU A 25 -12.94 -2.36 -13.22
CA LEU A 25 -11.64 -2.03 -12.63
C LEU A 25 -11.34 -2.97 -11.47
N SER A 26 -10.15 -3.57 -11.48
CA SER A 26 -9.65 -4.30 -10.32
C SER A 26 -9.07 -3.29 -9.33
N ILE A 27 -9.64 -3.24 -8.12
CA ILE A 27 -9.25 -2.27 -7.10
C ILE A 27 -8.35 -2.94 -6.07
N VAL A 28 -7.16 -2.36 -5.85
CA VAL A 28 -6.20 -2.82 -4.84
C VAL A 28 -5.93 -1.69 -3.85
N TYR A 29 -6.15 -1.96 -2.56
CA TYR A 29 -5.80 -1.03 -1.48
C TYR A 29 -4.42 -1.35 -0.95
N ILE A 30 -3.55 -0.35 -0.91
CA ILE A 30 -2.19 -0.47 -0.37
C ILE A 30 -2.21 0.06 1.05
N ASP A 31 -1.93 -0.81 2.01
CA ASP A 31 -1.80 -0.45 3.41
C ASP A 31 -0.39 0.11 3.69
N TRP A 32 -0.31 1.09 4.58
CA TRP A 32 0.96 1.59 5.10
C TRP A 32 1.64 0.53 5.96
N LEU A 33 2.95 0.35 5.80
CA LEU A 33 3.74 -0.43 6.74
C LEU A 33 3.68 0.22 8.12
N GLN A 34 3.28 -0.54 9.13
CA GLN A 34 3.20 -0.06 10.49
C GLN A 34 4.62 -0.03 11.08
N PRO A 35 5.12 1.14 11.54
CA PRO A 35 6.42 1.21 12.17
C PRO A 35 6.40 0.49 13.52
N LEU A 36 7.51 -0.12 13.89
CA LEU A 36 7.71 -0.65 15.24
C LEU A 36 8.04 0.50 16.21
N LYS A 37 7.79 0.27 17.51
CA LYS A 37 8.13 1.25 18.54
C LYS A 37 9.64 1.49 18.53
N ASP A 38 10.04 2.75 18.51
CA ASP A 38 11.44 3.19 18.50
C ASP A 38 12.24 2.66 17.27
N GLU A 39 11.55 2.28 16.20
CA GLU A 39 12.17 1.84 14.94
C GLU A 39 12.89 3.01 14.26
N SER A 40 14.12 2.78 13.80
CA SER A 40 14.81 3.79 13.02
C SER A 40 14.22 3.86 11.60
N ILE A 41 14.24 5.06 11.01
CA ILE A 41 13.82 5.25 9.62
C ILE A 41 14.57 4.29 8.67
N LYS A 42 15.85 4.00 8.96
CA LYS A 42 16.67 3.05 8.17
C LYS A 42 16.11 1.64 8.23
N ASP A 43 15.66 1.19 9.39
CA ASP A 43 15.09 -0.15 9.56
C ASP A 43 13.77 -0.27 8.80
N LEU A 44 12.92 0.75 8.87
CA LEU A 44 11.66 0.82 8.12
C LEU A 44 11.89 0.76 6.60
N TYR A 45 12.87 1.51 6.08
CA TYR A 45 13.25 1.46 4.66
C TYR A 45 13.80 0.08 4.26
N SER A 46 14.58 -0.54 5.15
CA SER A 46 15.14 -1.87 4.90
C SER A 46 14.04 -2.94 4.82
N ALA A 47 13.04 -2.86 5.71
CA ALA A 47 11.86 -3.71 5.66
C ALA A 47 11.09 -3.54 4.34
N TRP A 48 10.89 -2.30 3.89
CA TRP A 48 10.29 -1.97 2.58
C TRP A 48 11.05 -2.61 1.42
N LEU A 49 12.38 -2.48 1.39
CA LEU A 49 13.21 -3.05 0.34
C LEU A 49 13.13 -4.60 0.32
N LEU A 50 13.16 -5.24 1.48
CA LEU A 50 13.02 -6.70 1.61
C LEU A 50 11.64 -7.22 1.20
N LEU A 51 10.58 -6.45 1.43
CA LEU A 51 9.23 -6.79 0.98
C LEU A 51 9.11 -6.63 -0.54
N SER A 52 9.63 -5.53 -1.10
CA SER A 52 9.59 -5.26 -2.55
C SER A 52 10.38 -6.28 -3.38
N THR A 53 11.50 -6.79 -2.85
CA THR A 53 12.35 -7.76 -3.54
C THR A 53 11.78 -9.18 -3.52
N ARG A 54 10.99 -9.53 -2.49
CA ARG A 54 10.22 -10.79 -2.43
C ARG A 54 9.03 -10.82 -3.37
N THR A 55 8.44 -9.66 -3.70
CA THR A 55 7.25 -9.56 -4.56
C THR A 55 7.54 -9.53 -6.07
N ASN A 56 8.80 -9.62 -6.49
CA ASN A 56 9.20 -9.69 -7.92
C ASN A 56 8.69 -10.94 -8.68
N HIS A 57 7.76 -11.71 -8.10
CA HIS A 57 7.09 -12.85 -8.73
C HIS A 57 5.62 -12.58 -9.14
N LEU A 58 5.11 -11.35 -9.02
CA LEU A 58 3.81 -10.98 -9.59
C LEU A 58 3.99 -10.03 -10.78
N PRO A 59 3.36 -10.30 -11.94
CA PRO A 59 3.53 -9.48 -13.13
C PRO A 59 2.84 -8.13 -12.91
N LEU A 60 3.57 -7.06 -13.26
CA LEU A 60 3.04 -5.71 -13.43
C LEU A 60 1.98 -5.67 -14.53
#